data_AF-A0A843E0P5-F1
#
_entry.id   AF-A0A843E0P5-F1
#
_cell.length_a   1.000
_cell.length_b   1.000
_cell.length_c   1.000
_cell.angle_alpha   90.00
_cell.angle_beta   90.00
_cell.angle_gamma   90.00
#
_symmetry.space_group_name_H-M   'P 1'
#
loop_
_entity.id
_entity.type
_entity.pdbx_description
1 polymer ?
#
loop_
_entity_poly.entity_id
_entity_poly.type
_entity_poly.pdbx_seq_one_letter_code
_entity_poly.pdbx_strand_id
1 'polypeptide(L)'
;MEAEKSIPHVVLIDGYIDDPAALGVPPYISPMIRAVAGAAVDAGGRVTYLSIDMLRQGHEIPDADVTVLLSGNTVPGKYLRSMPMSLKE
;
A
#
# COMPACT_ATOMS: atom_id res chain seq x y z
N MET A 1 -28.60 -18.93 14.80
CA MET A 1 -27.63 -17.99 15.37
C MET A 1 -26.57 -17.80 14.31
N GLU A 2 -26.69 -16.77 13.47
CA GLU A 2 -25.65 -16.48 12.48
C GLU A 2 -24.40 -16.06 13.25
N ALA A 3 -23.25 -16.66 12.91
CA ALA A 3 -21.99 -16.25 13.48
C ALA A 3 -21.75 -14.78 13.12
N GLU A 4 -21.40 -13.97 14.11
CA GLU A 4 -20.98 -12.59 13.89
C GLU A 4 -19.83 -12.59 12.88
N LYS A 5 -20.06 -11.98 11.71
CA LYS A 5 -19.10 -12.01 10.62
C LYS A 5 -17.92 -11.12 11.03
N SER A 6 -16.76 -11.73 11.28
CA SER A 6 -15.52 -11.00 11.58
C SER A 6 -15.26 -9.99 10.46
N ILE A 7 -14.95 -8.74 10.83
CA ILE A 7 -14.57 -7.67 9.90
C ILE A 7 -13.16 -8.00 9.39
N PRO A 8 -12.96 -8.31 8.08
CA PRO A 8 -11.66 -8.65 7.56
C PRO A 8 -10.67 -7.49 7.74
N HIS A 9 -9.49 -7.76 8.29
CA HIS A 9 -8.40 -6.80 8.34
C HIS A 9 -7.55 -6.90 7.07
N VAL A 10 -7.47 -5.81 6.32
CA VAL A 10 -6.66 -5.69 5.10
C VAL A 10 -5.53 -4.70 5.33
N VAL A 11 -4.29 -5.15 5.20
CA VAL A 11 -3.10 -4.29 5.24
C VAL A 11 -2.65 -3.96 3.82
N LEU A 12 -2.49 -2.68 3.54
CA LEU A 12 -1.99 -2.18 2.26
C LEU A 12 -0.58 -1.63 2.46
N ILE A 13 0.39 -2.21 1.77
CA ILE A 13 1.78 -1.76 1.74
C ILE A 13 2.03 -1.02 0.43
N ASP A 14 2.19 0.29 0.50
CA ASP A 14 2.51 1.17 -0.62
C ASP A 14 4.03 1.26 -0.79
N GLY A 15 4.54 0.48 -1.75
CA GLY A 15 5.92 0.52 -2.20
C GLY A 15 6.26 1.75 -3.05
N TYR A 16 5.30 2.65 -3.28
CA TYR A 16 5.30 3.68 -4.31
C TYR A 16 5.45 3.10 -5.71
N ILE A 17 4.39 3.23 -6.51
CA ILE A 17 4.46 2.99 -7.95
C ILE A 17 4.83 4.28 -8.65
N ASP A 18 5.91 4.23 -9.41
CA ASP A 18 6.35 5.26 -10.33
C ASP A 18 6.00 4.86 -11.76
N ASP A 19 4.69 4.94 -12.04
CA ASP A 19 4.14 4.79 -13.39
C ASP A 19 4.22 6.14 -14.10
N PRO A 20 4.89 6.27 -15.26
CA PRO A 20 5.03 7.55 -15.96
C PRO A 20 3.70 8.17 -16.40
N ALA A 21 2.61 7.39 -16.46
CA ALA A 21 1.25 7.89 -16.72
C ALA A 21 0.55 8.44 -15.47
N ALA A 22 1.06 8.11 -14.28
CA ALA A 22 0.63 8.68 -13.01
C ALA A 22 1.64 9.76 -12.60
N LEU A 23 1.20 10.90 -12.08
CA LEU A 23 2.07 11.92 -11.47
C LEU A 23 2.64 11.43 -10.12
N GLY A 24 3.21 10.21 -10.10
CA GLY A 24 3.56 9.40 -8.93
C GLY A 24 4.98 9.63 -8.43
N VAL A 25 5.49 10.87 -8.49
CA VAL A 25 6.71 11.18 -7.76
C VAL A 25 6.33 11.30 -6.27
N PRO A 26 7.01 10.59 -5.34
CA PRO A 26 6.70 10.69 -3.92
C PRO A 26 6.65 12.15 -3.45
N PRO A 27 5.62 12.53 -2.68
CA PRO A 27 4.83 11.68 -1.77
C PRO A 27 3.41 11.34 -2.27
N TYR A 28 3.17 11.23 -3.58
CA TYR A 28 1.82 10.95 -4.09
C TYR A 28 1.40 9.49 -3.87
N ILE A 29 0.23 9.28 -3.23
CA ILE A 29 -0.39 7.96 -3.07
C ILE A 29 -1.03 7.55 -4.40
N SER A 30 -0.59 6.43 -4.97
CA SER A 30 -1.07 5.94 -6.27
C SER A 30 -2.60 5.74 -6.29
N PRO A 31 -3.29 6.08 -7.41
CA PRO A 31 -4.71 5.76 -7.55
C PRO A 31 -4.99 4.26 -7.38
N MET A 32 -4.03 3.40 -7.72
CA MET A 32 -4.19 1.95 -7.60
C MET A 32 -4.33 1.50 -6.15
N ILE A 33 -3.45 1.94 -5.24
CA ILE A 33 -3.58 1.54 -3.83
C ILE A 33 -4.82 2.15 -3.16
N ARG A 34 -5.24 3.34 -3.61
CA ARG A 34 -6.53 3.93 -3.20
C ARG A 34 -7.73 3.10 -3.68
N ALA A 35 -7.66 2.56 -4.91
CA ALA A 35 -8.70 1.68 -5.43
C ALA A 35 -8.77 0.36 -4.65
N VAL A 36 -7.63 -0.22 -4.26
CA VAL A 36 -7.58 -1.40 -3.39
C VAL A 36 -8.19 -1.08 -2.02
N ALA A 37 -7.87 0.07 -1.42
CA ALA A 37 -8.49 0.50 -0.17
C ALA A 37 -10.01 0.63 -0.29
N GLY A 38 -10.50 1.26 -1.37
CA GLY A 38 -11.93 1.37 -1.65
C GLY A 38 -12.60 0.00 -1.80
N ALA A 39 -12.00 -0.93 -2.54
CA ALA A 39 -12.51 -2.28 -2.71
C ALA A 39 -12.56 -3.07 -1.39
N ALA A 40 -11.53 -2.92 -0.54
CA ALA A 40 -11.50 -3.55 0.78
C ALA A 40 -12.61 -3.00 1.69
N VAL A 41 -12.84 -1.68 1.68
CA VAL A 41 -13.92 -1.04 2.44
C VAL A 41 -15.30 -1.47 1.90
N ASP A 42 -15.48 -1.50 0.59
CA ASP A 42 -16.74 -1.93 -0.06
C ASP A 42 -17.08 -3.39 0.26
N ALA A 43 -16.06 -4.25 0.39
CA ALA A 43 -16.20 -5.63 0.83
C ALA A 43 -16.49 -5.78 2.35
N GLY A 44 -16.56 -4.67 3.10
CA GLY A 44 -16.78 -4.65 4.55
C GLY A 44 -15.52 -4.89 5.39
N GLY A 45 -14.33 -4.71 4.82
CA GLY A 45 -13.05 -4.84 5.50
C GLY A 45 -12.57 -3.54 6.15
N ARG A 46 -11.76 -3.68 7.20
CA ARG A 46 -10.98 -2.59 7.80
C ARG A 46 -9.61 -2.51 7.14
N VAL A 47 -9.21 -1.32 6.72
CA VAL A 47 -7.93 -1.09 6.06
C VAL A 47 -6.90 -0.48 7.01
N THR A 48 -5.68 -1.02 6.99
CA THR A 48 -4.48 -0.37 7.53
C THR A 48 -3.55 -0.04 6.37
N TYR A 49 -3.10 1.21 6.28
CA TYR A 49 -2.17 1.64 5.25
C TYR A 49 -0.76 1.80 5.84
N LEU A 50 0.23 1.23 5.17
CA LEU A 50 1.64 1.36 5.47
C LEU A 50 2.36 1.79 4.19
N SER A 51 3.16 2.85 4.25
CA SER A 51 4.07 3.21 3.15
C SER A 51 5.43 2.57 3.34
N ILE A 52 6.20 2.46 2.27
CA ILE A 52 7.58 1.98 2.36
C ILE A 52 8.45 2.82 3.29
N ASP A 53 8.20 4.13 3.38
CA ASP A 53 8.93 4.99 4.31
C ASP A 53 8.59 4.67 5.79
N MET A 54 7.34 4.27 6.09
CA MET A 54 6.97 3.81 7.43
C MET A 54 7.69 2.50 7.79
N LEU A 55 7.77 1.55 6.84
CA LEU A 55 8.51 0.30 7.04
C LEU A 55 10.00 0.56 7.25
N ARG A 56 10.60 1.46 6.46
CA ARG A 56 12.00 1.91 6.63
C ARG A 56 12.24 2.60 7.97
N GLN A 57 11.22 3.22 8.55
CA GLN A 57 11.24 3.81 9.89
C GLN A 57 11.01 2.79 11.02
N GLY A 58 10.81 1.51 10.71
CA GLY A 58 10.66 0.43 11.69
C GLY A 58 9.22 0.18 12.14
N HIS A 59 8.21 0.64 11.39
CA HIS A 59 6.83 0.24 11.64
C HIS A 59 6.67 -1.25 11.29
N GLU A 60 6.06 -2.00 12.19
CA GLU A 60 5.76 -3.41 11.98
C GLU A 60 4.53 -3.59 11.09
N ILE A 61 4.55 -4.65 10.29
CA ILE A 61 3.37 -5.08 9.53
C ILE A 61 2.46 -5.82 10.51
N PRO A 62 1.24 -5.33 10.80
CA PRO A 62 0.35 -5.98 11.75
C PRO A 62 -0.23 -7.28 11.15
N ASP A 63 -0.62 -8.21 12.03
CA ASP A 63 -1.37 -9.40 11.61
C ASP A 63 -2.68 -9.01 10.90
N ALA A 64 -2.94 -9.65 9.78
CA ALA A 64 -4.07 -9.34 8.90
C ALA A 64 -4.59 -10.59 8.20
N ASP A 65 -5.87 -10.56 7.82
CA ASP A 65 -6.47 -11.60 7.00
C ASP A 65 -5.95 -11.53 5.56
N VAL A 66 -5.65 -10.32 5.09
CA VAL A 66 -5.09 -10.05 3.75
C VAL A 66 -4.03 -8.95 3.83
N THR A 67 -2.88 -9.19 3.23
CA THR A 67 -1.86 -8.16 2.99
C THR A 67 -1.69 -7.96 1.49
N VAL A 68 -1.83 -6.72 1.04
CA VAL A 68 -1.60 -6.30 -0.35
C VAL A 68 -0.33 -5.47 -0.40
N LEU A 69 0.68 -5.95 -1.12
CA LEU A 69 1.87 -5.18 -1.44
C LEU A 69 1.74 -4.64 -2.87
N LEU A 70 1.90 -3.32 -3.02
CA LEU A 70 1.85 -2.67 -4.32
C LEU A 70 3.19 -1.96 -4.61
N SER A 71 3.98 -2.52 -5.53
CA SER A 71 5.31 -2.05 -5.95
C SER A 71 5.59 -2.51 -7.39
N GLY A 72 6.62 -2.00 -8.07
CA GLY A 72 7.19 -2.68 -9.26
C GLY A 72 7.42 -1.86 -10.53
N ASN A 73 6.87 -0.64 -10.66
CA ASN A 73 7.27 0.27 -11.74
C ASN A 73 8.16 1.35 -11.14
N THR A 74 9.45 1.28 -11.41
CA THR A 74 10.39 2.39 -11.21
C THR A 74 10.88 2.82 -12.58
N VAL A 75 10.69 4.09 -12.96
CA VAL A 75 11.34 4.60 -14.15
C VAL A 75 12.75 5.11 -13.80
N PRO A 76 13.74 4.94 -14.70
CA PRO A 76 15.05 5.54 -14.49
C PRO A 76 14.93 7.05 -14.28
N GLY A 77 15.33 7.54 -13.12
CA GLY A 77 15.12 8.95 -12.77
C GLY A 77 15.59 9.30 -11.36
N LYS A 78 15.53 10.60 -11.05
CA LYS A 78 15.84 11.12 -9.73
C LYS A 78 14.53 11.40 -8.98
N TYR A 79 14.29 10.65 -7.93
CA TYR A 79 13.19 10.92 -7.00
C TYR A 79 13.62 11.99 -5.98
N LEU A 80 12.73 12.95 -5.70
CA LEU A 80 13.08 14.13 -4.90
C LEU A 80 12.96 13.92 -3.39
N ARG A 81 12.01 13.12 -2.92
CA ARG A 81 11.68 13.01 -1.49
C ARG A 81 11.79 11.60 -0.93
N SER A 82 11.19 10.64 -1.63
CA SER A 82 11.24 9.23 -1.25
C SER A 82 11.60 8.38 -2.45
N MET A 83 12.15 7.20 -2.19
CA MET A 83 12.43 6.21 -3.22
C MET A 83 11.32 5.16 -3.20
N PRO A 84 10.85 4.68 -4.37
CA PRO A 84 10.12 3.44 -4.42
C PRO A 84 10.85 2.29 -3.72
N MET A 85 10.08 1.28 -3.34
CA MET A 85 10.57 0.05 -2.76
C MET A 85 11.55 -0.63 -3.72
N SER A 86 12.68 -1.10 -3.18
CA SER A 86 13.66 -1.89 -3.91
C SER A 86 13.44 -3.39 -3.67
N LEU A 87 14.20 -4.24 -4.36
CA LEU A 87 14.19 -5.69 -4.14
C LEU A 87 14.78 -6.12 -2.79
N LYS A 88 15.37 -5.21 -2.02
CA LYS A 88 16.00 -5.52 -0.71
C LYS A 88 15.01 -5.48 0.44
N GLU A 89 13.90 -4.76 0.26
CA GLU A 89 12.75 -4.79 1.16
C GLU A 89 11.91 -6.04 0.88
#